data_AF-A0A166PM97-F1
#
_entry.id   AF-A0A166PM97-F1
#
_cell.length_a   1.000
_cell.length_b   1.000
_cell.length_c   1.000
_cell.angle_alpha   90.00
_cell.angle_beta   90.00
_cell.angle_gamma   90.00
#
_symmetry.space_group_name_H-M   'P 1'
#
loop_
_entity.id
_entity.type
_entity.pdbx_description
1 polymer ?
#
loop_
_entity_poly.entity_id
_entity_poly.type
_entity_poly.pdbx_seq_one_letter_code
_entity_poly.pdbx_strand_id
1 'polypeptide(L)'
;MTSFTDSRAYLGKLDHPPYALNENFVISFPRGLEAGAPVWVFSTWTKHSDGTEKKSFIDIKGTADIGNDHRFSVKGMEYYAFDGVFPVDGDGKTLEVTLKGDRGFVAKFDTKQL
;
A
#
# COMPACT_ATOMS: atom_id res chain seq x y z
N MET A 1 -12.12 -21.27 2.27
CA MET A 1 -11.50 -19.94 2.07
C MET A 1 -11.81 -19.49 0.68
N THR A 2 -12.55 -18.39 0.53
CA THR A 2 -12.87 -17.80 -0.77
C THR A 2 -11.60 -17.14 -1.30
N SER A 3 -10.92 -17.77 -2.25
CA SER A 3 -9.84 -17.12 -2.98
C SER A 3 -10.47 -16.08 -3.90
N PHE A 4 -10.16 -14.81 -3.70
CA PHE A 4 -10.53 -13.76 -4.65
C PHE A 4 -9.47 -13.71 -5.73
N THR A 5 -9.67 -14.45 -6.82
CA THR A 5 -8.74 -14.57 -7.94
C THR A 5 -8.72 -13.36 -8.87
N ASP A 6 -9.65 -12.41 -8.70
CA ASP A 6 -9.72 -11.23 -9.55
C ASP A 6 -8.67 -10.19 -9.14
N SER A 7 -8.04 -9.59 -10.14
CA SER A 7 -7.12 -8.47 -9.94
C SER A 7 -7.83 -7.30 -9.29
N ARG A 8 -7.21 -6.65 -8.31
CA ARG A 8 -7.76 -5.45 -7.64
C ARG A 8 -6.74 -4.35 -7.57
N ALA A 9 -7.18 -3.12 -7.71
CA ALA A 9 -6.37 -1.94 -7.47
C ALA A 9 -7.14 -0.96 -6.59
N TYR A 10 -6.43 -0.31 -5.68
CA TYR A 10 -6.98 0.65 -4.75
C TYR A 10 -6.21 1.96 -4.84
N LEU A 11 -6.92 3.08 -4.88
CA LEU A 11 -6.39 4.44 -4.90
C LEU A 11 -6.72 5.15 -3.59
N GLY A 12 -5.74 5.81 -3.00
CA GLY A 12 -5.92 6.68 -1.84
C GLY A 12 -4.97 7.87 -1.85
N LYS A 13 -4.94 8.55 -0.70
CA LYS A 13 -4.11 9.72 -0.44
C LYS A 13 -3.18 9.45 0.73
N LEU A 14 -1.89 9.73 0.56
CA LEU A 14 -0.86 9.48 1.55
C LEU A 14 -0.27 10.81 2.06
N ASP A 15 -0.17 10.91 3.38
CA ASP A 15 0.69 11.87 4.07
C ASP A 15 1.90 11.13 4.65
N HIS A 16 3.10 11.57 4.28
CA HIS A 16 4.36 11.11 4.85
C HIS A 16 5.34 12.28 4.99
N PRO A 17 5.12 13.21 5.94
CA PRO A 17 6.01 14.34 6.12
C PRO A 17 7.44 13.91 6.49
N PRO A 18 8.48 14.58 5.96
CA PRO A 18 8.44 15.73 5.04
C PRO A 18 8.34 15.37 3.55
N TYR A 19 8.23 14.08 3.22
CA TYR A 19 8.43 13.52 1.88
C TYR A 19 7.18 13.55 0.98
N ALA A 20 5.99 13.52 1.57
CA ALA A 20 4.71 13.53 0.87
C ALA A 20 3.63 14.22 1.70
N LEU A 21 2.77 15.00 1.04
CA LEU A 21 1.59 15.63 1.65
C LEU A 21 0.42 15.54 0.65
N ASN A 22 -0.63 14.80 1.02
CA ASN A 22 -1.84 14.55 0.24
C ASN A 22 -1.58 14.02 -1.18
N GLU A 23 -0.58 13.17 -1.30
CA GLU A 23 -0.10 12.63 -2.58
C GLU A 23 -0.83 11.36 -2.98
N ASN A 24 -0.83 11.05 -4.28
CA ASN A 24 -1.51 9.85 -4.77
C ASN A 24 -0.75 8.59 -4.35
N PHE A 25 -1.52 7.61 -3.86
CA PHE A 25 -1.04 6.28 -3.53
C PHE A 25 -1.93 5.25 -4.21
N VAL A 26 -1.31 4.30 -4.93
CA VAL A 26 -2.02 3.16 -5.52
C VAL A 26 -1.37 1.88 -5.04
N ILE A 27 -2.19 0.92 -4.62
CA ILE A 27 -1.77 -0.45 -4.35
C ILE A 27 -2.58 -1.41 -5.23
N SER A 28 -1.90 -2.34 -5.88
CA SER A 28 -2.50 -3.31 -6.80
C SER A 28 -2.11 -4.73 -6.43
N PHE A 29 -3.11 -5.61 -6.50
CA PHE A 29 -3.05 -7.05 -6.30
C PHE A 29 -3.39 -7.73 -7.63
N PRO A 30 -2.43 -7.82 -8.57
CA PRO A 30 -2.68 -8.28 -9.94
C PRO A 30 -3.13 -9.74 -10.04
N ARG A 31 -2.78 -10.57 -9.05
CA ARG A 31 -3.22 -11.97 -8.96
C ARG A 31 -4.27 -12.20 -7.87
N GLY A 32 -4.90 -11.13 -7.40
CA GLY A 32 -5.80 -11.18 -6.26
C GLY A 32 -5.07 -11.34 -4.92
N LEU A 33 -5.84 -11.71 -3.90
CA LEU A 33 -5.37 -11.75 -2.51
C LEU A 33 -4.91 -13.16 -2.12
N GLU A 34 -3.75 -13.55 -2.64
CA GLU A 34 -3.13 -14.85 -2.40
C GLU A 34 -1.77 -14.65 -1.69
N ALA A 35 -1.48 -15.48 -0.68
CA ALA A 35 -0.19 -15.43 0.01
C ALA A 35 0.95 -15.75 -0.97
N GLY A 36 2.01 -14.94 -0.95
CA GLY A 36 3.13 -15.02 -1.90
C GLY A 36 2.86 -14.38 -3.27
N ALA A 37 1.63 -13.92 -3.55
CA ALA A 37 1.32 -13.24 -4.80
C ALA A 37 1.99 -11.85 -4.86
N PRO A 38 2.37 -11.39 -6.08
CA PRO A 38 2.97 -10.08 -6.24
C PRO A 38 2.00 -8.96 -5.86
N VAL A 39 2.53 -7.92 -5.20
CA VAL A 39 1.84 -6.67 -4.87
C VAL A 39 2.62 -5.51 -5.46
N TRP A 40 1.92 -4.58 -6.11
CA TRP A 40 2.52 -3.41 -6.74
C TRP A 40 2.09 -2.15 -6.00
N VAL A 41 3.06 -1.32 -5.60
CA VAL A 41 2.80 -0.04 -4.95
C VAL A 41 3.32 1.07 -5.86
N PHE A 42 2.43 2.02 -6.16
CA PHE A 42 2.74 3.22 -6.91
C PHE A 42 2.53 4.41 -6.00
N SER A 43 3.53 5.27 -5.91
CA SER A 43 3.37 6.53 -5.19
C SER A 43 4.04 7.65 -5.97
N THR A 44 3.39 8.80 -5.95
CA THR A 44 3.92 10.00 -6.61
C THR A 44 4.90 10.78 -5.75
N TRP A 45 5.02 10.48 -4.44
CA TRP A 45 5.82 11.23 -3.44
C TRP A 45 7.07 11.89 -4.02
N THR A 46 7.03 13.22 -3.98
CA THR A 46 7.88 14.07 -4.78
C THR A 46 8.96 14.77 -3.96
N LYS A 47 9.28 14.36 -2.73
CA LYS A 47 10.29 15.09 -1.93
C LYS A 47 11.32 14.21 -1.23
N HIS A 48 12.60 14.55 -1.38
CA HIS A 48 13.72 14.00 -0.62
C HIS A 48 13.84 14.66 0.78
N SER A 49 14.66 14.06 1.67
CA SER A 49 14.90 14.58 3.02
C SER A 49 15.54 15.97 3.05
N ASP A 50 16.25 16.34 1.98
CA ASP A 50 16.88 17.65 1.80
C ASP A 50 15.93 18.69 1.15
N GLY A 51 14.69 18.29 0.87
CA GLY A 51 13.66 19.15 0.28
C GLY A 51 13.66 19.21 -1.25
N THR A 52 14.58 18.50 -1.92
CA THR A 52 14.61 18.42 -3.39
C THR A 52 13.46 17.59 -3.94
N GLU A 53 12.98 17.94 -5.13
CA GLU A 53 11.88 17.20 -5.76
C GLU A 53 12.34 15.84 -6.32
N LYS A 54 11.58 14.78 -6.03
CA LYS A 54 11.77 13.43 -6.53
C LYS A 54 10.85 13.18 -7.72
N LYS A 55 11.35 12.47 -8.74
CA LYS A 55 10.50 11.95 -9.82
C LYS A 55 9.53 10.91 -9.26
N SER A 56 8.29 10.92 -9.71
CA SER A 56 7.33 9.83 -9.46
C SER A 56 7.99 8.48 -9.75
N PHE A 57 7.80 7.51 -8.88
CA PHE A 57 8.40 6.19 -9.05
C PHE A 57 7.43 5.06 -8.77
N ILE A 58 7.73 3.94 -9.40
CA ILE A 58 7.02 2.68 -9.23
C ILE A 58 7.92 1.80 -8.38
N ASP A 59 7.42 1.27 -7.27
CA ASP A 59 8.14 0.27 -6.49
C ASP A 59 7.44 -1.10 -6.61
N ILE A 60 8.03 -1.98 -7.41
CA ILE A 60 7.52 -3.32 -7.72
C ILE A 60 8.27 -4.34 -6.86
N LYS A 61 7.98 -4.42 -5.55
CA LYS A 61 8.84 -5.21 -4.64
C LYS A 61 8.09 -5.86 -3.48
N GLY A 62 6.83 -6.22 -3.70
CA GLY A 62 5.96 -6.77 -2.67
C GLY A 62 5.53 -8.21 -2.94
N THR A 63 5.53 -9.07 -1.92
CA THR A 63 4.61 -10.22 -1.87
C THR A 63 3.58 -10.02 -0.78
N ALA A 64 2.33 -10.36 -1.06
CA ALA A 64 1.26 -10.35 -0.07
C ALA A 64 1.47 -11.49 0.94
N ASP A 65 1.40 -11.18 2.22
CA ASP A 65 1.22 -12.17 3.29
C ASP A 65 -0.22 -12.07 3.81
N ILE A 66 -1.11 -12.98 3.37
CA ILE A 66 -2.53 -12.92 3.70
C ILE A 66 -2.80 -13.73 4.96
N GLY A 67 -3.04 -13.04 6.07
CA GLY A 67 -3.45 -13.66 7.33
C GLY A 67 -4.93 -14.06 7.33
N ASN A 68 -5.32 -14.91 8.29
CA ASN A 68 -6.72 -15.32 8.49
C ASN A 68 -7.68 -14.15 8.79
N ASP A 69 -7.14 -12.98 9.19
CA ASP A 69 -7.90 -11.79 9.63
C ASP A 69 -8.00 -10.70 8.57
N HIS A 70 -7.99 -11.05 7.27
CA HIS A 70 -8.05 -10.08 6.18
C HIS A 70 -6.91 -9.05 6.19
N ARG A 71 -5.76 -9.43 6.73
CA ARG A 71 -4.56 -8.57 6.78
C ARG A 71 -3.62 -8.93 5.66
N PHE A 72 -2.93 -7.94 5.13
CA PHE A 72 -1.78 -8.14 4.26
C PHE A 72 -0.57 -7.37 4.76
N SER A 73 0.61 -7.93 4.51
CA SER A 73 1.89 -7.21 4.58
C SER A 73 2.57 -7.25 3.22
N VAL A 74 3.23 -6.17 2.85
CA VAL A 74 4.10 -6.09 1.67
C VAL A 74 5.55 -6.38 2.11
N LYS A 75 6.08 -7.54 1.74
CA LYS A 75 7.47 -7.93 2.04
C LYS A 75 8.40 -7.61 0.87
N GLY A 76 9.68 -7.30 1.14
CA GLY A 76 10.72 -7.09 0.11
C GLY A 76 11.09 -5.63 -0.14
N MET A 77 10.58 -4.71 0.69
CA MET A 77 10.86 -3.28 0.59
C MET A 77 12.00 -2.88 1.54
N GLU A 78 12.90 -2.03 1.07
CA GLU A 78 14.16 -1.69 1.77
C GLU A 78 13.96 -0.61 2.85
N TYR A 79 13.11 0.40 2.60
CA TYR A 79 12.98 1.58 3.46
C TYR A 79 11.58 1.79 4.05
N TYR A 80 10.58 1.15 3.48
CA TYR A 80 9.18 1.34 3.83
C TYR A 80 8.51 -0.01 3.98
N ALA A 81 7.68 -0.18 5.01
CA ALA A 81 6.82 -1.34 5.12
C ALA A 81 5.36 -0.89 5.00
N PHE A 82 4.59 -1.59 4.18
CA PHE A 82 3.15 -1.39 4.09
C PHE A 82 2.44 -2.61 4.65
N ASP A 83 1.59 -2.35 5.62
CA ASP A 83 0.63 -3.32 6.13
C ASP A 83 -0.77 -2.80 5.79
N GLY A 84 -1.76 -3.67 5.73
CA GLY A 84 -3.13 -3.22 5.60
C GLY A 84 -4.14 -4.26 6.00
N VAL A 85 -5.38 -3.81 6.08
CA VAL A 85 -6.54 -4.60 6.51
C VAL A 85 -7.66 -4.39 5.50
N PHE A 86 -8.21 -5.47 4.95
CA PHE A 86 -9.50 -5.39 4.27
C PHE A 86 -10.58 -5.35 5.35
N PRO A 87 -11.38 -4.27 5.44
CA PRO A 87 -12.43 -4.17 6.45
C PRO A 87 -13.42 -5.33 6.33
N VAL A 88 -13.59 -6.08 7.41
CA VAL A 88 -14.40 -7.31 7.45
C VAL A 88 -15.89 -7.05 7.14
N ASP A 89 -16.37 -5.86 7.52
CA ASP A 89 -17.76 -5.43 7.32
C ASP A 89 -17.93 -4.53 6.06
N GLY A 90 -16.88 -4.37 5.26
CA GLY A 90 -16.88 -3.56 4.05
C GLY A 90 -17.34 -4.33 2.81
N ASP A 91 -17.81 -3.63 1.78
CA ASP A 91 -18.16 -4.19 0.48
C ASP A 91 -16.94 -4.65 -0.35
N GLY A 92 -15.76 -4.77 0.28
CA GLY A 92 -14.47 -5.06 -0.35
C GLY A 92 -13.89 -3.91 -1.17
N LYS A 93 -14.57 -2.75 -1.24
CA LYS A 93 -14.11 -1.59 -2.03
C LYS A 93 -13.27 -0.62 -1.24
N THR A 94 -13.17 -0.77 0.08
CA THR A 94 -12.24 0.00 0.89
C THR A 94 -11.11 -0.87 1.39
N LEU A 95 -9.94 -0.27 1.54
CA LEU A 95 -8.76 -0.91 2.10
C LEU A 95 -8.04 0.10 3.00
N GLU A 96 -7.90 -0.23 4.28
CA GLU A 96 -7.09 0.55 5.23
C GLU A 96 -5.63 0.14 5.05
N VAL A 97 -4.77 1.12 4.80
CA VAL A 97 -3.32 0.92 4.64
C VAL A 97 -2.58 1.65 5.75
N THR A 98 -1.62 0.96 6.35
CA THR A 98 -0.63 1.52 7.27
C THR A 98 0.73 1.54 6.59
N LEU A 99 1.27 2.73 6.37
CA LEU A 99 2.69 2.95 6.07
C LEU A 99 3.48 2.97 7.37
N LYS A 100 4.52 2.16 7.45
CA LYS A 100 5.61 2.28 8.44
C LYS A 100 6.85 2.76 7.70
N GLY A 101 7.16 4.04 7.85
CA GLY A 101 8.28 4.69 7.21
C GLY A 101 9.54 4.71 8.06
N ASP A 102 10.53 5.45 7.58
CA ASP A 102 11.79 5.68 8.27
C ASP A 102 11.56 6.34 9.65
N ARG A 103 12.52 6.12 10.57
CA ARG A 103 12.57 6.77 11.89
C ARG A 103 11.29 6.60 12.74
N GLY A 104 10.54 5.52 12.51
CA GLY A 104 9.33 5.20 13.27
C GLY A 104 8.09 5.98 12.84
N PHE A 105 8.12 6.65 11.68
CA PHE A 105 6.94 7.28 11.12
C PHE A 105 5.86 6.24 10.82
N VAL A 106 4.62 6.53 11.21
CA VAL A 106 3.45 5.69 10.89
C VAL A 106 2.34 6.58 10.35
N ALA A 107 1.83 6.23 9.17
CA ALA A 107 0.62 6.84 8.61
C ALA A 107 -0.43 5.76 8.33
N LYS A 108 -1.69 6.08 8.64
CA LYS A 108 -2.85 5.27 8.31
C LYS A 108 -3.77 6.06 7.40
N PHE A 109 -4.27 5.42 6.36
CA PHE A 109 -5.15 6.07 5.39
C PHE A 109 -6.04 5.04 4.69
N ASP A 110 -7.20 5.51 4.25
CA ASP A 110 -8.14 4.71 3.48
C ASP A 110 -7.86 4.82 2.00
N THR A 111 -8.09 3.71 1.30
CA THR A 111 -8.06 3.63 -0.15
C THR A 111 -9.39 3.10 -0.66
N LYS A 112 -9.71 3.39 -1.93
CA LYS A 112 -10.93 2.94 -2.61
C LYS A 112 -10.57 2.14 -3.84
N GLN A 113 -11.29 1.05 -4.08
CA GLN A 113 -11.12 0.23 -5.27
C GLN A 113 -11.40 1.06 -6.52
N LEU A 114 -10.52 0.93 -7.52
CA LEU A 114 -10.66 1.51 -8.85
C LEU A 114 -11.72 0.79 -9.69
#